data_AF-A0A116PFZ9-F1
#
_entry.id   AF-A0A116PFZ9-F1
#
_cell.length_a   1.000
_cell.length_b   1.000
_cell.length_c   1.000
_cell.angle_alpha   90.00
_cell.angle_beta   90.00
_cell.angle_gamma   90.00
#
_symmetry.space_group_name_H-M   'P 1'
#
loop_
_entity.id
_entity.type
_entity.pdbx_description
1 polymer ?
#
loop_
_entity_poly.entity_id
_entity_poly.type
_entity_poly.pdbx_seq_one_letter_code
_entity_poly.pdbx_strand_id
1 'polypeptide(L)' 'MIRAEIELGGQLEVVLIEAESKSKAIEKIWDTYGYMTYIIGLEEVSDGTIDSIQPADTD' A
#
# COMPACT_ATOMS: atom_id res chain seq x y z
N MET A 1 -10.06 -3.71 1.89
CA MET A 1 -9.02 -2.66 1.70
C MET A 1 -7.84 -3.28 0.96
N ILE A 2 -6.97 -2.50 0.31
CA ILE A 2 -5.80 -3.04 -0.42
C ILE A 2 -4.52 -2.52 0.22
N ARG A 3 -3.66 -3.44 0.64
CA ARG A 3 -2.28 -3.14 1.06
C ARG A 3 -1.43 -3.06 -0.19
N ALA A 4 -0.75 -1.94 -0.38
CA ALA A 4 0.18 -1.72 -1.48
C ALA A 4 1.59 -1.50 -0.95
N GLU A 5 2.54 -2.21 -1.55
CA GLU A 5 3.97 -2.02 -1.35
C GLU A 5 4.49 -1.23 -2.54
N ILE A 6 5.04 -0.04 -2.28
CA ILE A 6 5.50 0.89 -3.32
C ILE A 6 6.92 1.36 -3.02
N GLU A 7 7.65 1.75 -4.06
CA GLU A 7 8.95 2.42 -3.88
C GLU A 7 8.79 3.93 -4.02
N LEU A 8 9.26 4.67 -3.03
CA LEU A 8 9.33 6.12 -3.03
C LEU A 8 10.76 6.57 -2.70
N GLY A 9 11.44 7.18 -3.68
CA GLY A 9 12.80 7.68 -3.50
C GLY A 9 13.84 6.59 -3.15
N GLY A 10 13.65 5.36 -3.64
CA GLY A 10 14.52 4.22 -3.34
C GLY A 10 14.25 3.53 -2.01
N GLN A 11 13.17 3.89 -1.31
CA GLN A 11 12.73 3.25 -0.07
C GLN A 11 11.40 2.53 -0.28
N LEU A 12 11.26 1.38 0.39
CA LEU A 12 10.04 0.58 0.40
C LEU A 12 9.04 1.19 1.39
N GLU A 13 7.87 1.58 0.89
CA GLU A 13 6.77 2.12 1.67
C GLU A 13 5.54 1.21 1.57
N VAL A 14 4.82 1.07 2.68
CA VAL A 14 3.60 0.26 2.77
C VAL A 14 2.41 1.18 3.00
N VAL A 15 1.47 1.20 2.07
CA VAL A 15 0.30 2.08 2.14
C VAL A 15 -0.99 1.28 2.06
N LEU A 16 -2.00 1.73 2.80
CA LEU A 16 -3.33 1.16 2.77
C LEU A 16 -4.23 2.01 1.88
N ILE A 17 -4.86 1.38 0.90
CA ILE A 17 -5.68 2.05 -0.11
C ILE A 17 -7.08 1.47 -0.11
N GLU A 18 -8.06 2.36 0.03
CA GLU A 18 -9.46 2.04 -0.17
C GLU A 18 -9.76 2.01 -1.68
N ALA A 19 -9.90 0.80 -2.22
CA ALA A 19 -10.23 0.57 -3.62
C ALA A 19 -11.09 -0.70 -3.77
N GLU A 20 -11.98 -0.68 -4.74
CA GLU A 20 -12.89 -1.78 -5.06
C GLU A 20 -12.17 -2.97 -5.74
N SER A 21 -10.95 -2.76 -6.25
CA SER A 21 -10.16 -3.77 -6.97
C SER A 21 -8.69 -3.35 -7.04
N LYS A 22 -7.78 -4.31 -7.28
CA LYS A 22 -6.34 -4.04 -7.44
C LYS A 22 -6.03 -3.03 -8.55
N SER A 23 -6.73 -3.11 -9.69
CA SER A 23 -6.58 -2.14 -10.78
C SER A 23 -6.94 -0.72 -10.35
N LYS A 24 -8.02 -0.55 -9.56
CA LYS A 24 -8.42 0.75 -9.01
C LYS A 24 -7.41 1.26 -7.97
N ALA A 25 -6.79 0.37 -7.20
CA ALA A 25 -5.70 0.76 -6.30
C ALA A 25 -4.49 1.30 -7.08
N ILE A 26 -4.10 0.68 -8.20
CA ILE A 26 -3.00 1.17 -9.06
C ILE A 26 -3.29 2.59 -9.54
N GLU A 27 -4.49 2.83 -10.06
CA GLU A 27 -4.89 4.18 -10.52
C GLU A 27 -4.77 5.21 -9.38
N LYS A 28 -5.24 4.87 -8.17
CA LYS A 28 -5.12 5.74 -6.99
C LYS A 28 -3.67 5.97 -6.55
N ILE A 29 -2.81 4.95 -6.63
CA ILE A 29 -1.37 5.09 -6.31
C ILE A 29 -0.74 6.10 -7.24
N TRP A 30 -0.97 5.99 -8.55
CA TRP A 30 -0.38 6.91 -9.52
C TRP A 30 -0.97 8.33 -9.44
N ASP A 31 -2.25 8.46 -9.11
CA ASP A 31 -2.87 9.76 -8.86
C ASP A 31 -2.27 10.46 -7.63
N THR A 32 -1.94 9.70 -6.58
CA THR A 32 -1.43 10.23 -5.31
C THR A 32 0.09 10.47 -5.31
N TYR A 33 0.85 9.48 -5.77
CA TYR A 33 2.31 9.45 -5.65
C TYR A 33 3.03 9.72 -6.99
N GLY A 34 2.28 9.73 -8.10
CA GLY A 34 2.78 9.98 -9.45
C GLY A 34 2.86 8.73 -10.33
N TYR A 35 2.70 8.92 -11.64
CA TYR A 35 2.69 7.83 -12.63
C TYR A 35 3.98 7.00 -12.73
N MET A 36 5.08 7.44 -12.11
CA MET A 36 6.36 6.73 -12.07
C MET A 36 6.58 5.93 -10.77
N THR A 37 5.61 5.94 -9.85
CA THR A 37 5.70 5.14 -8.63
C THR A 37 5.76 3.65 -8.97
N TYR A 38 6.81 2.98 -8.47
CA TYR A 38 7.01 1.56 -8.70
C TYR A 38 6.18 0.77 -7.69
N ILE A 39 5.25 -0.04 -8.19
CA ILE A 39 4.37 -0.88 -7.36
C ILE A 39 4.96 -2.28 -7.30
N ILE A 40 5.33 -2.70 -6.10
CA ILE A 40 6.01 -3.97 -5.82
C ILE A 40 4.99 -5.07 -5.55
N GLY A 41 3.95 -4.77 -4.78
CA GLY A 41 2.96 -5.75 -4.34
C GLY A 41 1.60 -5.12 -4.08
N LEU A 42 0.53 -5.88 -4.36
CA LEU A 42 -0.86 -5.52 -4.06
C LEU A 42 -1.59 -6.71 -3.46
N GLU A 43 -2.02 -6.57 -2.22
CA GLU A 43 -2.73 -7.60 -1.45
C GLU A 43 -4.08 -7.08 -0.96
N GLU A 44 -5.12 -7.90 -1.14
CA GLU A 44 -6.43 -7.60 -0.58
C GLU A 44 -6.44 -7.99 0.89
N VAL A 45 -6.62 -6.99 1.76
CA VAL A 45 -6.71 -7.17 3.20
C VAL A 45 -8.16 -7.05 3.64
N SER A 46 -8.64 -8.10 4.31
CA SER A 46 -9.91 -8.08 5.03
C SER A 46 -9.72 -7.35 6.36
N ASP A 47 -10.76 -6.66 6.80
CA ASP A 47 -10.77 -5.76 7.97
C ASP A 47 -10.17 -6.39 9.25
N GLY A 48 -10.24 -7.71 9.41
CA GLY A 48 -9.65 -8.46 10.53
C GLY A 48 -8.14 -8.67 10.50
N THR A 49 -7.40 -8.18 9.50
CA THR A 49 -5.94 -8.35 9.37
C THR A 49 -5.15 -7.06 9.67
N ILE A 50 -5.83 -5.94 9.94
CA ILE A 50 -5.19 -4.63 10.20
C ILE A 50 -4.64 -4.53 11.64
N ASP A 51 -4.66 -5.61 12.43
CA ASP A 51 -4.17 -5.61 13.82
C ASP A 51 -2.63 -5.76 13.92
N SER A 52 -1.92 -6.07 12.83
CA SER A 52 -0.48 -6.40 12.86
C SER A 52 0.46 -5.35 12.27
N ILE A 53 -0.03 -4.17 11.88
CA ILE A 53 0.84 -3.03 11.51
C ILE A 53 1.13 -2.17 12.75
N GLN A 54 1.45 -2.82 13.88
CA GLN A 54 2.03 -2.11 15.01
C GLN A 54 3.50 -1.86 14.65
N PRO A 55 4.00 -0.61 14.64
CA PRO A 55 5.44 -0.41 14.64
C PRO A 55 5.95 -1.15 15.88
N ALA A 56 6.91 -2.05 15.70
CA ALA A 56 7.59 -2.63 16.84
C ALA A 56 8.34 -1.49 17.55
N ASP A 57 7.70 -0.88 18.55
CA ASP A 57 8.37 -0.12 19.59
C ASP A 57 9.47 -1.03 20.15
N THR A 58 10.69 -0.76 19.71
CA THR A 58 11.89 -1.44 20.20
C THR A 58 12.32 -0.67 21.44
N ASP A 59 12.14 -1.29 22.61
CA ASP A 59 12.76 -0.91 23.90
C ASP A 59 14.27 -1.20 23.88
#